data_AF-A0A1N7LHQ3-F1
#
_entry.id   AF-A0A1N7LHQ3-F1
#
_cell.length_a   1.000
_cell.length_b   1.000
_cell.length_c   1.000
_cell.angle_alpha   90.00
_cell.angle_beta   90.00
_cell.angle_gamma   90.00
#
_symmetry.space_group_name_H-M   'P 1'
#
loop_
_entity.id
_entity.type
_entity.pdbx_description
1 polymer ?
#
loop_
_entity_poly.entity_id
_entity_poly.type
_entity_poly.pdbx_seq_one_letter_code
_entity_poly.pdbx_strand_id
1 'polypeptide(L)'
;MNENEIAKMILDKAFEIHRTLGPGLLESVYEKALEYELIQAGIFVVSQVPVPLIYKEIKFEAGFRLDLLVENKVIVEIKANEALAPVHFAQTLTYLKLSEKKLGLLINFNVKYLKDGIH
;
A
#
# COMPACT_ATOMS: atom_id res chain seq x y z
N MET A 1 -6.16 15.66 -8.54
CA MET A 1 -6.63 14.29 -8.82
C MET A 1 -7.50 13.79 -7.68
N ASN A 2 -8.53 13.02 -8.01
CA ASN A 2 -9.34 12.29 -7.04
C ASN A 2 -8.71 10.92 -6.70
N GLU A 3 -9.20 10.27 -5.66
CA GLU A 3 -8.67 9.01 -5.14
C GLU A 3 -8.70 7.88 -6.17
N ASN A 4 -9.73 7.81 -7.03
CA ASN A 4 -9.86 6.77 -8.05
C ASN A 4 -8.87 6.95 -9.20
N GLU A 5 -8.59 8.21 -9.59
CA GLU A 5 -7.55 8.52 -10.58
C GLU A 5 -6.17 8.10 -10.07
N ILE A 6 -5.88 8.41 -8.80
CA ILE A 6 -4.62 8.03 -8.14
C ILE A 6 -4.53 6.50 -8.05
N ALA A 7 -5.59 5.83 -7.59
CA ALA A 7 -5.64 4.37 -7.50
C ALA A 7 -5.38 3.71 -8.86
N LYS A 8 -5.99 4.22 -9.93
CA LYS A 8 -5.73 3.70 -11.28
C LYS A 8 -4.25 3.79 -11.66
N MET A 9 -3.60 4.93 -11.43
CA MET A 9 -2.17 5.09 -11.72
C MET A 9 -1.29 4.16 -10.88
N ILE A 10 -1.64 3.95 -9.61
CA ILE A 10 -0.96 2.97 -8.74
C ILE A 10 -1.08 1.57 -9.31
N LEU A 11 -2.28 1.16 -9.70
CA LEU A 11 -2.52 -0.17 -10.25
C LEU A 11 -1.81 -0.37 -11.58
N ASP A 12 -1.83 0.62 -12.48
CA ASP A 12 -1.11 0.56 -13.76
C ASP A 12 0.39 0.26 -13.55
N LYS A 13 1.01 0.92 -12.56
CA LYS A 13 2.41 0.66 -12.16
C LYS A 13 2.61 -0.67 -11.46
N ALA A 14 1.69 -1.09 -10.59
CA ALA A 14 1.75 -2.41 -9.97
C ALA A 14 1.68 -3.53 -11.01
N PHE A 15 0.83 -3.40 -12.05
CA PHE A 15 0.75 -4.36 -13.17
C PHE A 15 2.03 -4.40 -14.01
N GLU A 16 2.68 -3.26 -14.23
CA GLU A 16 3.99 -3.20 -14.90
C GLU A 16 5.06 -3.94 -14.08
N ILE A 17 5.12 -3.71 -12.77
CA ILE A 17 6.04 -4.36 -11.84
C ILE A 17 5.81 -5.87 -11.81
N HIS A 18 4.57 -6.32 -11.65
CA HIS A 18 4.25 -7.76 -11.58
C HIS A 18 4.59 -8.48 -12.89
N ARG A 19 4.38 -7.84 -14.05
CA ARG A 19 4.81 -8.40 -15.35
C ARG A 19 6.32 -8.50 -15.49
N THR A 20 7.05 -7.56 -14.91
CA THR A 20 8.51 -7.46 -15.05
C THR A 20 9.25 -8.37 -14.07
N LEU A 21 8.84 -8.37 -12.81
CA LEU A 21 9.50 -9.08 -11.72
C LEU A 21 8.90 -10.46 -11.45
N GLY A 22 7.63 -10.66 -11.78
CA GLY A 22 6.88 -11.86 -11.37
C GLY A 22 6.65 -11.94 -9.85
N PRO A 23 5.96 -13.00 -9.39
CA PRO A 23 5.75 -13.28 -7.97
C PRO A 23 7.01 -13.91 -7.31
N GLY A 24 7.01 -14.00 -5.98
CA GLY A 24 8.04 -14.72 -5.20
C GLY A 24 9.13 -13.87 -4.53
N LEU A 25 9.12 -12.55 -4.74
CA LEU A 25 10.01 -11.61 -4.04
C LEU A 25 9.44 -11.15 -2.69
N LEU A 26 10.27 -10.50 -1.88
CA LEU A 26 9.88 -9.92 -0.59
C LEU A 26 9.00 -8.67 -0.78
N GLU A 27 8.13 -8.38 0.19
CA GLU A 27 7.28 -7.17 0.21
C GLU A 27 8.09 -5.90 -0.02
N SER A 28 9.24 -5.78 0.64
CA SER A 28 10.14 -4.63 0.54
C SER A 28 10.68 -4.37 -0.87
N VAL A 29 10.77 -5.41 -1.71
CA VAL A 29 11.20 -5.26 -3.10
C VAL A 29 10.08 -4.63 -3.93
N TYR A 30 8.84 -5.12 -3.79
CA TYR A 30 7.69 -4.53 -4.48
C TYR A 30 7.38 -3.12 -3.99
N GLU A 31 7.56 -2.84 -2.70
CA GLU A 31 7.46 -1.50 -2.13
C GLU A 31 8.42 -0.54 -2.79
N LYS A 32 9.72 -0.88 -2.84
CA LYS A 32 10.72 -0.02 -3.48
C LYS A 32 10.51 0.13 -4.98
N ALA A 33 10.08 -0.93 -5.66
CA ALA A 33 9.74 -0.84 -7.08
C ALA A 33 8.54 0.09 -7.33
N LEU A 34 7.48 -0.02 -6.53
CA LEU A 34 6.28 0.81 -6.70
C LEU A 34 6.53 2.27 -6.32
N GLU A 35 7.26 2.53 -5.23
CA GLU A 35 7.72 3.87 -4.88
C GLU A 35 8.50 4.51 -6.03
N TYR A 36 9.46 3.78 -6.60
CA TYR A 36 10.28 4.25 -7.72
C TYR A 36 9.43 4.58 -8.95
N GLU A 37 8.58 3.65 -9.40
CA GLU A 37 7.75 3.82 -10.60
C GLU A 37 6.78 5.00 -10.49
N LEU A 38 6.19 5.21 -9.30
CA LEU A 38 5.27 6.33 -9.07
C LEU A 38 6.01 7.67 -9.06
N ILE A 39 7.18 7.73 -8.42
CA ILE A 39 8.02 8.94 -8.43
C ILE A 39 8.47 9.28 -9.85
N GLN A 40 8.89 8.28 -10.64
CA GLN A 40 9.25 8.50 -12.05
C GLN A 40 8.06 8.98 -12.90
N ALA A 41 6.84 8.60 -12.53
CA ALA A 41 5.60 9.11 -13.13
C ALA A 41 5.21 10.51 -12.64
N GLY A 42 6.02 11.17 -11.80
CA GLY A 42 5.77 12.50 -11.26
C GLY A 42 4.72 12.53 -10.13
N ILE A 43 4.43 11.39 -9.52
CA ILE A 43 3.45 11.26 -8.44
C ILE A 43 4.17 11.43 -7.10
N PHE A 44 3.57 12.21 -6.20
CA PHE A 44 4.09 12.38 -4.86
C PHE A 44 3.83 11.13 -4.01
N VAL A 45 4.90 10.54 -3.48
CA VAL A 45 4.84 9.34 -2.62
C VAL A 45 5.69 9.55 -1.37
N VAL A 46 5.16 9.13 -0.22
CA VAL A 46 5.92 9.01 1.02
C VAL A 46 5.88 7.55 1.45
N SER A 47 7.04 6.92 1.59
CA SER A 47 7.15 5.55 2.08
C SER A 47 7.24 5.48 3.61
N GLN A 48 6.83 4.34 4.17
CA GLN A 48 7.08 3.98 5.56
C GLN A 48 6.53 5.02 6.56
N VAL A 49 5.32 5.52 6.32
CA VAL A 49 4.71 6.63 7.06
C VAL A 49 4.25 6.17 8.45
N PRO A 50 4.79 6.73 9.55
CA PRO A 50 4.33 6.38 10.88
C PRO A 50 2.90 6.90 11.12
N VAL A 51 2.04 6.05 11.67
CA VAL A 51 0.69 6.44 12.09
C VAL A 51 0.63 6.35 13.61
N PRO A 52 0.36 7.47 14.29
CA PRO A 52 0.29 7.48 15.74
C PRO A 52 -0.94 6.72 16.23
N LEU A 53 -0.77 5.99 17.33
CA LEU A 53 -1.85 5.31 18.03
C LEU A 53 -1.92 5.86 19.45
N ILE A 54 -3.11 6.25 19.89
CA ILE A 54 -3.35 6.67 21.27
C ILE A 54 -4.00 5.51 22.00
N TYR A 55 -3.34 5.02 23.05
CA TYR A 55 -3.90 4.06 23.99
C TYR A 55 -4.01 4.71 25.38
N LYS A 56 -5.23 5.06 25.76
CA LYS A 56 -5.51 5.86 26.97
C LYS A 56 -4.73 7.18 26.92
N GLU A 57 -3.75 7.35 27.81
CA GLU A 57 -2.92 8.56 27.91
C GLU A 57 -1.57 8.43 27.18
N ILE A 58 -1.24 7.24 26.66
CA ILE A 58 0.03 6.98 25.99
C ILE A 58 -0.16 7.16 24.49
N LYS A 59 0.65 8.05 23.90
CA LYS A 59 0.77 8.21 22.45
C LYS A 59 1.95 7.40 21.94
N PHE A 60 1.67 6.39 21.12
CA PHE A 60 2.69 5.69 20.34
C PHE A 60 2.93 6.46 19.06
N GLU A 61 4.09 7.10 18.91
CA GLU A 61 4.41 7.90 17.71
C GLU A 61 4.45 7.05 16.42
N ALA A 62 4.75 5.75 16.54
CA ALA A 62 4.73 4.79 15.45
C ALA A 62 4.01 3.51 15.87
N GLY A 63 2.74 3.63 16.28
CA GLY A 63 1.92 2.45 16.58
C GLY A 63 1.69 1.57 15.35
N PHE A 64 1.70 2.19 14.16
CA PHE A 64 1.64 1.53 12.88
C PHE A 64 2.52 2.26 11.86
N ARG A 65 2.73 1.61 10.70
CA ARG A 65 3.49 2.18 9.60
C ARG A 65 2.84 1.78 8.29
N LEU A 66 2.44 2.77 7.50
CA LEU A 66 1.93 2.56 6.14
C LEU A 66 3.09 2.26 5.22
N ASP A 67 2.91 1.35 4.27
CA ASP A 67 3.97 1.09 3.28
C ASP A 67 4.16 2.30 2.39
N LEU A 68 3.09 2.77 1.73
CA LEU A 68 3.12 4.00 0.92
C LEU A 68 1.88 4.89 1.16
N LEU A 69 2.11 6.21 1.19
CA LEU A 69 1.08 7.24 1.13
C LEU A 69 1.26 8.05 -0.15
N VAL A 70 0.31 7.94 -1.07
CA VAL A 70 0.36 8.54 -2.40
C VAL A 70 -0.54 9.78 -2.46
N GLU A 71 0.00 10.91 -2.94
CA GLU A 71 -0.69 12.20 -3.08
C GLU A 71 -1.39 12.67 -1.78
N ASN A 72 -0.90 12.21 -0.62
CA ASN A 72 -1.53 12.41 0.70
C ASN A 72 -3.02 11.98 0.74
N LYS A 73 -3.43 11.04 -0.11
CA LYS A 73 -4.85 10.65 -0.28
C LYS A 73 -5.08 9.14 -0.29
N VAL A 74 -4.20 8.37 -0.93
CA VAL A 74 -4.36 6.93 -1.11
C VAL A 74 -3.27 6.21 -0.32
N ILE A 75 -3.69 5.26 0.53
CA ILE A 75 -2.79 4.34 1.21
C ILE A 75 -2.54 3.14 0.30
N VAL A 76 -1.31 2.64 0.24
CA VAL A 76 -1.01 1.36 -0.40
C VAL A 76 -0.31 0.48 0.62
N GLU A 77 -0.86 -0.71 0.83
CA GLU A 77 -0.31 -1.77 1.65
C GLU A 77 0.10 -2.93 0.73
N ILE A 78 1.34 -3.37 0.87
CA ILE A 78 1.97 -4.33 -0.03
C ILE A 78 2.12 -5.65 0.70
N LYS A 79 1.74 -6.72 0.00
CA LYS A 79 1.81 -8.09 0.51
C LYS A 79 2.48 -8.99 -0.51
N ALA A 80 3.11 -10.05 -0.01
CA ALA A 80 3.75 -11.07 -0.85
C ALA A 80 3.55 -12.47 -0.24
N ASN A 81 2.32 -12.76 0.16
CA ASN A 81 1.95 -14.01 0.84
C ASN A 81 1.20 -14.95 -0.10
N GLU A 82 1.25 -16.25 0.17
CA GLU A 82 0.44 -17.25 -0.55
C GLU A 82 -1.06 -16.91 -0.54
N ALA A 83 -1.56 -16.41 0.58
CA ALA A 83 -2.93 -15.92 0.73
C ALA A 83 -2.99 -14.73 1.69
N LEU A 84 -3.95 -13.84 1.45
CA LEU A 84 -4.28 -12.79 2.41
C LEU A 84 -5.17 -13.35 3.52
N ALA A 85 -4.77 -13.14 4.76
CA ALA A 85 -5.56 -13.48 5.92
C ALA A 85 -6.51 -12.31 6.28
N PRO A 86 -7.66 -12.56 6.94
CA PRO A 86 -8.60 -11.53 7.38
C PRO A 86 -7.95 -10.39 8.18
N VAL A 87 -6.87 -10.67 8.90
CA VAL A 87 -6.10 -9.68 9.66
C VAL A 87 -5.50 -8.59 8.77
N HIS A 88 -5.08 -8.91 7.54
CA HIS A 88 -4.51 -7.92 6.63
C HIS A 88 -5.56 -6.86 6.25
N PHE A 89 -6.78 -7.30 5.95
CA PHE A 89 -7.91 -6.39 5.66
C PHE A 89 -8.27 -5.54 6.89
N ALA A 90 -8.36 -6.17 8.07
CA ALA A 90 -8.67 -5.47 9.31
C ALA A 90 -7.60 -4.40 9.65
N GLN A 91 -6.33 -4.69 9.36
CA GLN A 91 -5.22 -3.76 9.51
C GLN A 91 -5.35 -2.56 8.56
N THR A 92 -5.58 -2.79 7.26
CA THR A 92 -5.78 -1.70 6.29
C THR A 92 -6.99 -0.82 6.65
N LEU A 93 -8.10 -1.40 7.10
CA LEU A 93 -9.26 -0.64 7.59
C LEU A 93 -8.94 0.21 8.82
N THR A 94 -8.13 -0.32 9.73
CA THR A 94 -7.64 0.43 10.88
C THR A 94 -6.80 1.63 10.44
N TYR A 95 -5.96 1.44 9.42
CA TYR A 95 -5.10 2.51 8.88
C TYR A 95 -5.92 3.63 8.27
N LEU A 96 -6.93 3.30 7.46
CA LEU A 96 -7.85 4.29 6.90
C LEU A 96 -8.52 5.12 7.99
N LYS A 97 -8.99 4.46 9.06
CA LYS A 97 -9.63 5.13 10.19
C LYS A 97 -8.68 6.07 10.94
N LEU A 98 -7.46 5.62 11.24
CA LEU A 98 -6.49 6.39 12.03
C LEU A 98 -5.83 7.53 11.26
N SER A 99 -5.69 7.39 9.94
CA SER A 99 -5.06 8.40 9.07
C SER A 99 -6.07 9.32 8.37
N GLU A 100 -7.37 9.14 8.66
CA GLU A 100 -8.48 9.90 8.07
C GLU A 100 -8.49 9.87 6.52
N LYS A 101 -8.05 8.75 5.94
CA LYS A 101 -8.05 8.53 4.49
C LYS A 101 -9.27 7.74 4.05
N LYS A 102 -9.68 7.95 2.80
CA LYS A 102 -10.91 7.37 2.23
C LYS A 102 -10.66 6.13 1.37
N LEU A 103 -9.45 5.99 0.84
CA LEU A 103 -9.11 4.91 -0.09
C LEU A 103 -7.76 4.29 0.32
N GLY A 104 -7.76 2.97 0.44
CA GLY A 104 -6.58 2.15 0.66
C GLY A 104 -6.58 1.01 -0.34
N LEU A 105 -5.41 0.67 -0.86
CA LEU A 105 -5.20 -0.48 -1.74
C LEU A 105 -4.39 -1.52 -0.98
N LEU A 106 -4.91 -2.74 -0.88
CA LEU A 106 -4.16 -3.88 -0.38
C LEU A 106 -3.76 -4.75 -1.57
N ILE A 107 -2.47 -4.77 -1.90
CA ILE A 107 -1.96 -5.40 -3.11
C ILE A 107 -1.06 -6.59 -2.75
N ASN A 108 -1.54 -7.80 -2.99
CA ASN A 108 -0.73 -9.01 -2.88
C ASN A 108 -0.05 -9.34 -4.21
N PHE A 109 1.27 -9.24 -4.25
CA PHE A 109 2.08 -9.54 -5.45
C PHE A 109 2.36 -11.04 -5.63
N ASN A 110 2.17 -11.87 -4.60
CA ASN A 110 2.46 -13.31 -4.68
C ASN A 110 1.26 -14.11 -5.23
N VAL A 111 0.81 -13.73 -6.42
CA VAL A 111 -0.32 -14.34 -7.14
C VAL A 111 0.05 -14.60 -8.59
N LYS A 112 -0.66 -15.53 -9.25
CA LYS A 112 -0.45 -15.83 -10.68
C LYS A 112 -0.81 -14.64 -11.56
N TYR A 113 -1.93 -13.97 -11.28
CA TYR A 113 -2.35 -12.75 -11.96
C TYR A 113 -2.59 -11.65 -10.93
N LEU A 114 -1.94 -10.49 -11.08
CA LEU A 114 -2.04 -9.41 -10.08
C LEU A 114 -3.47 -8.98 -9.75
N LYS A 115 -4.38 -9.03 -10.73
CA LYS A 115 -5.81 -8.72 -10.53
C LYS A 115 -6.48 -9.54 -9.43
N ASP A 116 -5.97 -10.75 -9.15
CA ASP A 116 -6.51 -11.64 -8.13
C ASP A 116 -5.97 -11.30 -6.73
N GLY A 117 -5.00 -10.39 -6.63
CA GLY A 117 -4.39 -9.90 -5.39
C GLY A 117 -4.70 -8.44 -5.07
N ILE A 118 -5.57 -7.77 -5.81
CA ILE A 118 -5.97 -6.37 -5.57
C ILE A 118 -7.26 -6.34 -4.76
N HIS A 119 -7.25 -5.63 -3.63
CA HIS A 119 -8.40 -5.44 -2.74
C HIS A 119 -8.57 -3.99 -2.29
#